data_AF-A0A9N9JV87-F1
#
_entry.id   AF-A0A9N9JV87-F1
#
_cell.length_a   1.000
_cell.length_b   1.000
_cell.length_c   1.000
_cell.angle_alpha   90.00
_cell.angle_beta   90.00
_cell.angle_gamma   90.00
#
_symmetry.space_group_name_H-M   'P 1'
#
loop_
_entity.id
_entity.type
_entity.pdbx_description
1 polymer ?
#
loop_
_entity_poly.entity_id
_entity_poly.type
_entity_poly.pdbx_seq_one_letter_code
_entity_poly.pdbx_strand_id
1 'polypeptide(L)' 'MSSSSNIEINKQINEYKEKLVAKGMYGDNFEILSLGRFIARKILLHEQD' A
#
# COMPACT_ATOMS: atom_id res chain seq x y z
N MET A 1 -14.30 -0.97 13.17
CA MET A 1 -13.77 -0.58 11.85
C MET A 1 -14.87 -0.73 10.81
N SER A 2 -15.24 0.34 10.12
CA SER A 2 -16.27 0.29 9.08
C SER A 2 -15.70 -0.35 7.80
N SER A 3 -16.54 -1.11 7.10
CA SER A 3 -16.18 -1.81 5.86
C SER A 3 -15.66 -0.86 4.77
N SER A 4 -15.99 0.44 4.82
CA SER A 4 -15.53 1.44 3.85
C SER A 4 -14.04 1.75 3.97
N SER A 5 -13.47 1.77 5.19
CA SER A 5 -12.03 2.00 5.37
C SER A 5 -11.16 0.93 4.73
N ASN A 6 -11.56 -0.34 4.84
CA ASN A 6 -10.79 -1.44 4.26
C ASN A 6 -10.81 -1.40 2.74
N ILE A 7 -11.93 -0.99 2.13
CA ILE A 7 -12.05 -0.80 0.68
C ILE A 7 -11.10 0.30 0.20
N GLU A 8 -11.04 1.41 0.94
CA GLU A 8 -10.17 2.56 0.63
C GLU A 8 -8.69 2.22 0.71
N ILE A 9 -8.26 1.52 1.76
CA ILE A 9 -6.87 1.07 1.93
C ILE A 9 -6.47 0.12 0.79
N ASN A 10 -7.34 -0.83 0.44
CA ASN A 10 -7.08 -1.77 -0.65
C ASN A 10 -6.94 -1.06 -2.01
N LYS A 11 -7.77 -0.05 -2.28
CA LYS A 11 -7.64 0.77 -3.49
C LYS A 11 -6.28 1.47 -3.55
N GLN A 12 -5.85 2.07 -2.45
CA GLN A 12 -4.56 2.78 -2.38
C GLN A 12 -3.36 1.82 -2.51
N ILE A 13 -3.45 0.60 -1.99
CA ILE A 13 -2.44 -0.44 -2.18
C ILE A 13 -2.33 -0.82 -3.67
N ASN A 14 -3.46 -0.99 -4.36
CA ASN A 14 -3.46 -1.32 -5.79
C ASN A 14 -2.86 -0.19 -6.64
N GLU A 15 -3.25 1.06 -6.38
CA GLU A 15 -2.66 2.23 -7.05
C GLU A 15 -1.14 2.33 -6.82
N TYR A 16 -0.67 1.97 -5.62
CA TYR A 16 0.76 1.96 -5.32
C TYR A 16 1.51 0.85 -6.07
N LYS A 17 0.91 -0.35 -6.20
CA LYS A 17 1.46 -1.44 -7.02
C LYS A 17 1.60 -1.04 -8.48
N GLU A 18 0.59 -0.41 -9.08
CA GLU A 18 0.67 0.09 -10.46
C GLU A 18 1.82 1.09 -10.66
N LYS A 19 2.08 1.95 -9.67
CA LYS A 19 3.24 2.87 -9.70
C LYS A 19 4.58 2.14 -9.64
N LEU A 20 4.67 1.03 -8.91
CA LEU A 20 5.89 0.21 -8.88
C LEU A 20 6.13 -0.51 -10.21
N VAL A 21 5.06 -1.03 -10.82
CA VAL A 21 5.08 -1.62 -12.17
C VAL A 21 5.56 -0.60 -13.20
N ALA A 22 4.98 0.61 -13.21
CA ALA A 22 5.35 1.67 -14.14
C ALA A 22 6.82 2.13 -14.00
N LYS A 23 7.42 1.93 -12.82
CA LYS A 23 8.84 2.22 -12.55
C LYS A 23 9.79 1.07 -12.87
N GLY A 24 9.28 -0.07 -13.37
CA GLY A 24 10.08 -1.27 -13.59
C GLY A 24 10.60 -1.91 -12.30
N MET A 25 9.99 -1.57 -11.15
CA MET A 25 10.39 -2.07 -9.84
C MET A 25 9.57 -3.29 -9.39
N TYR A 26 8.66 -3.79 -10.22
CA TYR A 26 7.83 -4.95 -9.92
C TYR A 26 8.63 -6.24 -10.06
N GLY A 27 8.61 -7.08 -9.02
CA GLY A 27 9.44 -8.28 -8.90
C GLY A 27 10.83 -8.07 -8.31
N ASP A 28 11.20 -6.83 -7.93
CA ASP A 28 12.46 -6.50 -7.27
C ASP A 28 12.33 -6.63 -5.73
N ASN A 29 13.42 -6.93 -5.04
CA ASN A 29 13.50 -6.84 -3.57
C ASN A 29 13.13 -5.43 -3.07
N PHE A 30 13.38 -4.39 -3.88
CA PHE A 30 12.92 -3.04 -3.59
C PHE A 30 11.39 -2.88 -3.61
N GLU A 31 10.66 -3.72 -4.35
CA GLU A 31 9.19 -3.76 -4.35
C GLU A 31 8.68 -4.10 -2.94
N ILE A 32 9.22 -5.17 -2.37
CA ILE A 32 8.78 -5.71 -1.08
C ILE A 32 8.99 -4.67 0.02
N LEU A 33 10.15 -4.00 0.03
CA LEU A 33 10.45 -2.93 0.98
C LEU A 33 9.52 -1.72 0.82
N SER A 34 9.27 -1.31 -0.43
CA SER A 34 8.45 -0.13 -0.74
C SER A 34 6.97 -0.37 -0.40
N LEU A 35 6.43 -1.52 -0.81
CA LEU A 35 5.06 -1.91 -0.57
C LEU A 35 4.81 -2.21 0.92
N GLY A 36 5.73 -2.91 1.58
CA GLY A 36 5.65 -3.18 3.02
C GLY A 36 5.65 -1.90 3.86
N ARG A 37 6.54 -0.94 3.54
CA ARG A 37 6.57 0.38 4.21
C ARG A 37 5.27 1.15 3.99
N PHE A 38 4.71 1.11 2.78
CA PHE A 38 3.47 1.80 2.46
C PHE A 38 2.28 1.23 3.26
N ILE A 39 2.13 -0.09 3.29
CA ILE A 39 1.08 -0.78 4.05
C ILE A 39 1.22 -0.50 5.55
N ALA A 40 2.43 -0.63 6.11
CA ALA A 40 2.67 -0.35 7.52
C ALA A 40 2.29 1.10 7.89
N ARG A 41 2.65 2.09 7.07
CA ARG A 41 2.22 3.49 7.28
C ARG A 41 0.71 3.65 7.25
N LYS A 42 0.02 2.96 6.34
CA LYS A 42 -1.43 3.05 6.25
C LYS A 42 -2.09 2.49 7.50
N ILE A 43 -1.68 1.32 7.97
CA ILE A 43 -2.21 0.72 9.21
C ILE A 43 -1.95 1.64 10.41
N LEU A 44 -0.72 2.14 10.57
CA LEU A 44 -0.31 2.94 11.73
C LEU A 44 -1.01 4.30 11.80
N LEU A 45 -1.30 4.92 10.65
CA LEU A 45 -2.08 6.15 10.58
C LEU A 45 -3.59 5.88 10.78
N HIS A 46 -4.07 4.70 10.39
CA HIS A 46 -5.49 4.32 10.53
C HIS A 46 -5.86 3.87 11.94
N GLU A 47 -4.89 3.54 12.79
CA GLU A 47 -5.10 3.22 14.21
C GLU A 47 -5.13 4.46 15.12
N GLN A 48 -4.86 5.67 14.59
CA GLN A 48 -4.87 6.92 15.36
C GLN A 48 -6.17 7.74 15.24
N ASP A 49 -7.13 7.26 14.43
CA ASP A 49 -8.51 7.78 14.30
C ASP A 49 -9.51 6.88 15.07
#